data_AF-A0A0F9ZU44-F1
#
_entry.id   AF-A0A0F9ZU44-F1
#
_cell.length_a   1.000
_cell.length_b   1.000
_cell.length_c   1.000
_cell.angle_alpha   90.00
_cell.angle_beta   90.00
_cell.angle_gamma   90.00
#
_symmetry.space_group_name_H-M   'P 1'
#
loop_
_entity.id
_entity.type
_entity.pdbx_description
1 polymer ?
#
loop_
_entity_poly.entity_id
_entity_poly.type
_entity_poly.pdbx_seq_one_letter_code
_entity_poly.pdbx_strand_id
1 'polypeptide(L)'
;MSKGIGNEKVSMQTKIELYAPKTKKFNQYIFEKIDERMPLRTGKLIEIKITEGDTPFPEITEIPNDIAGEWGKPGDARNYEARQEMRLETLDNYMNHLLGVFCFQPYHRTLSLDPMSVIFSFTITHPEEMLGWAQEVGIDLRKFNGIKHNFENTEPNFLEEPPQIEWDRVIIPLEPESYQFYVCKSAFSRKKGKTIYWDKVKAKIDGNEENLKKEDWRIIYDAVRAVNRKVKEATKLNLFKVSKKTFYRLY
;
A
#
# COMPACT_ATOMS: atom_id res chain seq x y z
N MET A 1 38.05 45.90 29.86
CA MET A 1 37.09 45.68 28.75
C MET A 1 37.02 44.18 28.48
N SER A 2 35.90 43.56 28.84
CA SER A 2 35.62 42.14 28.58
C SER A 2 35.29 41.97 27.10
N LYS A 3 36.14 41.25 26.34
CA LYS A 3 35.80 40.82 24.99
C LYS A 3 34.67 39.80 25.09
N GLY A 4 33.49 40.16 24.57
CA GLY A 4 32.38 39.23 24.43
C GLY A 4 32.80 38.04 23.57
N ILE A 5 32.69 36.84 24.15
CA ILE A 5 32.78 35.58 23.42
C ILE A 5 31.50 35.55 22.58
N GLY A 6 31.62 35.78 21.27
CA GLY A 6 30.52 35.60 20.34
C GLY A 6 30.12 34.13 20.32
N ASN A 7 28.83 33.84 20.50
CA ASN A 7 28.28 32.52 20.22
C ASN A 7 28.40 32.26 18.72
N GLU A 8 29.49 31.62 18.29
CA GLU A 8 29.58 31.05 16.95
C GLU A 8 28.47 29.99 16.81
N LYS A 9 27.55 30.24 15.88
CA LYS A 9 26.54 29.26 15.49
C LYS A 9 27.26 28.13 14.75
N VAL A 10 27.55 27.05 15.46
CA VAL A 10 28.02 25.81 14.83
C VAL A 10 26.90 25.30 13.93
N SER A 11 27.12 25.35 12.63
CA SER A 11 26.19 24.79 11.65
C SER A 11 26.40 23.28 11.62
N MET A 12 25.33 22.51 11.80
CA MET A 12 25.37 21.04 11.81
C MET A 12 24.72 20.50 10.54
N GLN A 13 25.27 19.42 9.99
CA GLN A 13 24.64 18.59 8.97
C GLN A 13 24.17 17.28 9.61
N THR A 14 23.08 16.73 9.08
CA THR A 14 22.57 15.42 9.47
C THR A 14 22.56 14.51 8.25
N LYS A 15 22.91 13.25 8.44
CA LYS A 15 22.86 12.23 7.39
C LYS A 15 22.40 10.89 7.97
N ILE A 16 21.70 10.10 7.16
CA ILE A 16 21.33 8.73 7.50
C ILE A 16 22.42 7.76 7.05
N GLU A 17 22.86 6.89 7.96
CA GLU A 17 23.84 5.85 7.67
C GLU A 17 23.15 4.65 7.00
N LEU A 18 23.21 4.61 5.66
CA LEU A 18 22.46 3.65 4.82
C LEU A 18 22.71 2.18 5.16
N TYR A 19 23.95 1.85 5.53
CA TYR A 19 24.38 0.48 5.81
C TYR A 19 24.34 0.11 7.29
N ALA A 20 23.92 1.03 8.18
CA ALA A 20 23.84 0.75 9.60
C ALA A 20 22.77 -0.32 9.90
N PRO A 21 23.01 -1.26 10.84
CA PRO A 21 22.03 -2.27 11.21
C PRO A 21 20.67 -1.71 11.65
N LYS A 22 20.64 -0.55 12.31
CA LYS A 22 19.39 0.14 12.68
C LYS A 22 18.62 0.65 11.46
N THR A 23 19.30 1.26 10.49
CA THR A 23 18.68 1.71 9.23
C THR A 23 18.12 0.53 8.44
N LYS A 24 18.80 -0.63 8.44
CA LYS A 24 18.24 -1.86 7.84
C LYS A 24 16.94 -2.31 8.52
N LYS A 25 16.90 -2.31 9.86
CA LYS A 25 15.68 -2.64 10.63
C LYS A 25 14.56 -1.62 10.40
N PHE A 26 14.91 -0.35 10.29
CA PHE A 26 13.99 0.72 9.95
C PHE A 26 13.32 0.47 8.60
N ASN A 27 14.11 0.18 7.55
CA ASN A 27 13.57 -0.13 6.23
C ASN A 27 12.66 -1.35 6.28
N GLN A 28 13.07 -2.42 6.97
CA GLN A 28 12.22 -3.60 7.18
C GLN A 28 10.86 -3.22 7.78
N TYR A 29 10.86 -2.44 8.86
CA TYR A 29 9.65 -1.96 9.51
C TYR A 29 8.75 -1.12 8.58
N ILE A 30 9.31 -0.25 7.76
CA ILE A 30 8.53 0.53 6.77
C ILE A 30 7.80 -0.40 5.82
N PHE A 31 8.51 -1.36 5.21
CA PHE A 31 7.91 -2.28 4.25
C PHE A 31 6.94 -3.27 4.90
N GLU A 32 7.16 -3.66 6.16
CA GLU A 32 6.19 -4.42 6.96
C GLU A 32 4.87 -3.66 7.10
N LYS A 33 4.94 -2.37 7.45
CA LYS A 33 3.75 -1.52 7.59
C LYS A 33 3.03 -1.29 6.28
N ILE A 34 3.74 -1.30 5.16
CA ILE A 34 3.15 -1.26 3.82
C ILE A 34 2.46 -2.59 3.49
N ASP A 35 3.09 -3.73 3.80
CA ASP A 35 2.53 -5.07 3.56
C ASP A 35 1.24 -5.32 4.35
N GLU A 36 1.16 -4.81 5.58
CA GLU A 36 -0.07 -4.82 6.39
C GLU A 36 -1.27 -4.18 5.67
N ARG A 37 -1.03 -3.32 4.68
CA ARG A 37 -2.07 -2.62 3.90
C ARG A 37 -2.39 -3.30 2.57
N MET A 38 -1.92 -4.52 2.33
CA MET A 38 -2.28 -5.27 1.11
C MET A 38 -3.81 -5.47 0.99
N PRO A 39 -4.37 -5.49 -0.23
CA PRO A 39 -3.67 -5.33 -1.50
C PRO A 39 -3.33 -3.85 -1.75
N LEU A 40 -2.13 -3.62 -2.30
CA LEU A 40 -1.65 -2.29 -2.67
C LEU A 40 -2.22 -1.88 -4.02
N ARG A 41 -2.56 -0.59 -4.16
CA ARG A 41 -3.18 -0.03 -5.36
C ARG A 41 -2.65 1.35 -5.62
N THR A 42 -2.52 1.70 -6.90
CA THR A 42 -2.32 3.08 -7.30
C THR A 42 -3.41 3.98 -6.71
N GLY A 43 -3.02 5.12 -6.13
CA GLY A 43 -3.93 6.07 -5.49
C GLY A 43 -4.27 5.74 -4.02
N LYS A 44 -3.86 4.59 -3.49
CA LYS A 44 -4.14 4.23 -2.08
C LYS A 44 -3.23 5.03 -1.14
N LEU A 45 -3.84 5.77 -0.22
CA LEU A 45 -3.15 6.44 0.87
C LEU A 45 -2.75 5.43 1.96
N ILE A 46 -1.49 5.47 2.36
CA ILE A 46 -0.95 4.70 3.48
C ILE A 46 -0.32 5.67 4.45
N GLU A 47 -0.57 5.43 5.74
CA GLU A 47 0.01 6.19 6.84
C GLU A 47 0.84 5.28 7.72
N ILE A 48 2.11 5.65 7.92
CA ILE A 48 3.03 4.98 8.83
C ILE A 48 3.40 5.95 9.94
N LYS A 49 3.09 5.55 11.17
CA LYS A 49 3.57 6.24 12.37
C LYS A 49 4.94 5.66 12.79
N ILE A 50 5.86 6.57 13.06
CA ILE A 50 7.22 6.30 13.54
C ILE A 50 7.40 7.10 14.82
N THR A 51 7.83 6.43 15.87
CA THR A 51 8.10 7.03 17.19
C THR A 51 9.51 6.62 17.62
N GLU A 52 10.40 7.60 17.84
CA GLU A 52 11.76 7.32 18.29
C GLU A 52 11.75 6.70 19.70
N GLY A 53 12.38 5.54 19.87
CA GLY A 53 12.38 4.76 21.11
C GLY A 53 11.36 3.61 21.14
N ASP A 54 10.22 3.77 20.46
CA ASP A 54 9.16 2.74 20.41
C ASP A 54 9.19 1.91 19.12
N THR A 55 9.48 2.56 17.99
CA THR A 55 9.61 1.91 16.68
C THR A 55 11.06 1.90 16.24
N PRO A 56 11.47 0.99 15.34
CA PRO A 56 12.75 1.11 14.66
C PRO A 56 12.91 2.51 14.07
N PHE A 57 14.09 3.09 14.24
CA PHE A 57 14.44 4.43 13.77
C PHE A 57 15.80 4.35 13.06
N PRO A 58 16.02 5.04 11.94
CA PRO A 58 17.28 4.92 11.21
C PRO A 58 18.44 5.50 12.03
N GLU A 59 19.65 5.06 11.74
CA GLU A 59 20.84 5.66 12.36
C GLU A 59 21.11 7.01 11.68
N ILE A 60 20.96 8.09 12.45
CA ILE A 60 21.24 9.46 12.02
C ILE A 60 22.54 9.92 12.69
N THR A 61 23.50 10.34 11.89
CA THR A 61 24.74 10.97 12.37
C THR A 61 24.71 12.47 12.14
N GLU A 62 25.19 13.22 13.14
CA GLU A 62 25.34 14.66 13.11
C GLU A 62 26.81 15.01 12.85
N ILE A 63 27.09 15.74 11.77
CA ILE A 63 28.44 16.18 11.38
C ILE A 63 28.50 17.71 11.47
N PRO A 64 29.49 18.30 12.18
CA PRO A 64 29.72 19.74 12.12
C PRO A 64 30.10 20.18 10.70
N ASN A 65 29.49 21.26 10.19
CA ASN A 65 29.79 21.80 8.86
C ASN A 65 31.20 22.40 8.76
N ASP A 66 31.79 22.75 9.91
CA ASP A 66 33.16 23.22 10.02
C ASP A 66 33.95 22.26 10.91
N ILE A 67 34.99 21.65 10.35
CA ILE A 67 36.37 21.68 10.89
C ILE A 67 37.30 20.72 10.08
N ALA A 68 38.08 21.32 9.17
CA ALA A 68 39.52 21.09 9.17
C ALA A 68 40.10 22.10 10.17
N GLY A 69 40.72 21.65 11.26
CA GLY A 69 41.28 22.54 12.30
C GLY A 69 40.71 22.31 13.70
N GLU A 70 41.52 21.65 14.53
CA GLU A 70 41.32 21.42 15.96
C GLU A 70 40.58 22.55 16.71
N TRP A 71 39.76 22.14 17.69
CA TRP A 71 39.08 22.99 18.69
C TRP A 71 37.80 23.71 18.27
N GLY A 72 36.70 22.94 18.22
CA GLY A 72 35.36 23.43 18.54
C GLY A 72 34.73 22.52 19.59
N LYS A 73 34.61 22.98 20.84
CA LYS A 73 33.75 22.32 21.83
C LYS A 73 32.32 22.28 21.25
N PRO A 74 31.50 21.25 21.54
CA PRO A 74 30.12 21.17 21.04
C PRO A 74 29.37 22.45 21.43
N GLY A 75 29.23 23.35 20.48
CA GLY A 75 28.53 24.61 20.63
C GLY A 75 27.05 24.31 20.80
N ASP A 76 26.59 24.46 22.04
CA ASP A 76 25.22 24.38 22.52
C ASP A 76 24.42 23.10 22.21
N ALA A 77 24.42 22.22 23.20
CA ALA A 77 23.33 21.28 23.47
C ALA A 77 21.94 21.96 23.65
N ARG A 78 21.79 23.27 23.41
CA ARG A 78 20.66 24.10 23.84
C ARG A 78 19.59 24.36 22.78
N ASN A 79 19.82 24.04 21.50
CA ASN A 79 18.75 24.10 20.50
C ASN A 79 18.30 22.70 20.09
N TYR A 80 17.61 22.03 21.03
CA TYR A 80 17.01 20.72 20.81
C TYR A 80 16.01 20.76 19.65
N GLU A 81 15.18 21.80 19.58
CA GLU A 81 14.17 21.98 18.54
C GLU A 81 14.77 22.10 17.14
N ALA A 82 15.83 22.91 16.95
CA ALA A 82 16.48 23.01 15.64
C ALA A 82 17.16 21.71 15.20
N ARG A 83 17.75 20.95 16.14
CA ARG A 83 18.33 19.64 15.82
C ARG A 83 17.26 18.60 15.50
N GLN A 84 16.14 18.65 16.21
CA GLN A 84 14.99 17.82 15.94
C GLN A 84 14.44 18.11 14.53
N GLU A 85 14.24 19.38 14.18
CA GLU A 85 13.75 19.75 12.85
C GLU A 85 14.68 19.28 11.72
N MET A 86 16.00 19.46 11.87
CA MET A 86 16.98 18.94 10.91
C MET A 86 16.95 17.40 10.78
N ARG A 87 16.81 16.68 11.90
CA ARG A 87 16.70 15.21 11.89
C ARG A 87 15.42 14.78 11.18
N LEU A 88 14.32 15.48 11.40
CA LEU A 88 13.05 15.20 10.74
C LEU A 88 13.10 15.52 9.25
N GLU A 89 13.74 16.61 8.84
CA GLU A 89 13.99 16.93 7.43
C GLU A 89 14.86 15.86 6.76
N THR A 90 15.91 15.40 7.45
CA THR A 90 16.75 14.29 6.95
C THR A 90 15.96 13.00 6.80
N LEU A 91 15.05 12.72 7.74
CA LEU A 91 14.16 11.55 7.66
C LEU A 91 13.17 11.67 6.50
N ASP A 92 12.58 12.85 6.28
CA ASP A 92 11.70 13.12 5.14
C ASP A 92 12.42 12.93 3.81
N ASN A 93 13.63 13.47 3.67
CA ASN A 93 14.44 13.31 2.47
C ASN A 93 14.79 11.83 2.23
N TYR A 94 15.09 11.10 3.30
CA TYR A 94 15.37 9.67 3.21
C TYR A 94 14.14 8.86 2.83
N MET A 95 12.98 9.13 3.43
CA MET A 95 11.72 8.45 3.08
C MET A 95 11.32 8.74 1.63
N ASN A 96 11.51 9.97 1.16
CA ASN A 96 11.31 10.33 -0.24
C ASN A 96 12.31 9.60 -1.17
N HIS A 97 13.56 9.45 -0.77
CA HIS A 97 14.51 8.66 -1.55
C HIS A 97 14.15 7.16 -1.56
N LEU A 98 13.73 6.62 -0.41
CA LEU A 98 13.39 5.21 -0.22
C LEU A 98 12.13 4.81 -0.99
N LEU A 99 11.10 5.65 -0.96
CA LEU A 99 9.76 5.32 -1.49
C LEU A 99 9.34 6.17 -2.70
N GLY A 100 10.01 7.29 -2.99
CA GLY A 100 9.54 8.29 -3.97
C GLY A 100 9.46 7.82 -5.41
N VAL A 101 10.14 6.71 -5.75
CA VAL A 101 9.97 6.05 -7.06
C VAL A 101 8.60 5.35 -7.15
N PHE A 102 8.11 4.82 -6.03
CA PHE A 102 6.92 3.97 -5.97
C PHE A 102 5.70 4.66 -5.36
N CYS A 103 5.91 5.80 -4.71
CA CYS A 103 4.93 6.53 -3.95
C CYS A 103 5.05 8.02 -4.23
N PHE A 104 3.91 8.69 -4.25
CA PHE A 104 3.84 10.14 -4.15
C PHE A 104 3.58 10.52 -2.68
N GLN A 105 4.29 11.50 -2.14
CA GLN A 105 4.03 12.02 -0.79
C GLN A 105 3.13 13.26 -0.92
N PRO A 106 1.79 13.16 -0.73
CA PRO A 106 0.87 14.27 -0.96
C PRO A 106 0.99 15.39 0.09
N TYR A 107 1.51 15.08 1.28
CA TYR A 107 1.65 16.02 2.38
C TYR A 107 3.03 15.88 3.00
N HIS A 108 3.60 17.01 3.44
CA HIS A 108 4.70 16.97 4.40
C HIS A 108 4.28 16.18 5.64
N ARG A 109 5.25 15.57 6.32
CA ARG A 109 5.04 14.82 7.56
C ARG A 109 4.10 15.57 8.51
N THR A 110 3.20 14.84 9.16
CA THR A 110 2.37 15.44 10.22
C THR A 110 3.05 15.19 11.57
N LEU A 111 3.37 16.26 12.28
CA LEU A 111 3.86 16.16 13.66
C LEU A 111 2.73 15.61 14.54
N SER A 112 3.04 14.58 15.32
CA SER A 112 2.12 14.11 16.36
C SER A 112 2.15 15.06 17.55
N LEU A 113 1.18 14.93 18.46
CA LEU A 113 1.21 15.61 19.76
C LEU A 113 2.44 15.22 20.60
N ASP A 114 3.02 14.06 20.31
CA ASP A 114 4.31 13.62 20.83
C ASP A 114 5.44 14.12 19.92
N PRO A 115 6.38 14.95 20.43
CA PRO A 115 7.48 15.49 19.65
C PRO A 115 8.39 14.41 19.03
N MET A 116 8.43 13.20 19.59
CA MET A 116 9.24 12.09 19.07
C MET A 116 8.48 11.22 18.05
N SER A 117 7.26 11.60 17.69
CA SER A 117 6.37 10.86 16.81
C SER A 117 6.07 11.60 15.51
N VAL A 118 6.25 10.92 14.39
CA VAL A 118 6.04 11.44 13.03
C VAL A 118 5.13 10.50 12.27
N ILE A 119 4.20 11.06 11.49
CA ILE A 119 3.36 10.30 10.57
C ILE A 119 3.77 10.63 9.14
N PHE A 120 4.17 9.59 8.42
CA PHE A 120 4.42 9.62 6.98
C PHE A 120 3.17 9.16 6.24
N SER A 121 2.65 10.04 5.39
CA SER A 121 1.49 9.75 4.55
C SER A 121 1.93 9.72 3.09
N PHE A 122 1.68 8.61 2.41
CA PHE A 122 2.07 8.44 1.01
C PHE A 122 1.01 7.72 0.20
N THR A 123 0.88 8.12 -1.06
CA THR A 123 -0.02 7.57 -2.04
C THR A 123 0.78 6.64 -2.95
N ILE A 124 0.43 5.36 -2.99
CA ILE A 124 1.11 4.39 -3.86
C ILE A 124 0.88 4.78 -5.33
N THR A 125 1.93 4.80 -6.14
CA THR A 125 1.87 5.03 -7.60
C THR A 125 2.20 3.77 -8.38
N HIS A 126 3.25 3.03 -7.98
CA HIS A 126 3.75 1.82 -8.66
C HIS A 126 3.83 0.63 -7.70
N PRO A 127 2.70 -0.03 -7.37
CA PRO A 127 2.66 -1.09 -6.36
C PRO A 127 3.53 -2.31 -6.70
N GLU A 128 3.57 -2.73 -7.96
CA GLU A 128 4.34 -3.91 -8.39
C GLU A 128 5.85 -3.69 -8.28
N GLU A 129 6.32 -2.51 -8.69
CA GLU A 129 7.74 -2.14 -8.60
C GLU A 129 8.22 -2.06 -7.15
N MET A 130 7.37 -1.53 -6.25
CA MET A 130 7.66 -1.49 -4.81
C MET A 130 7.88 -2.90 -4.23
N LEU A 131 7.04 -3.86 -4.62
CA LEU A 131 7.16 -5.25 -4.19
C LEU A 131 8.42 -5.91 -4.75
N GLY A 132 8.80 -5.58 -6.00
CA GLY A 132 10.04 -6.04 -6.62
C GLY A 132 11.27 -5.51 -5.89
N TRP A 133 11.32 -4.20 -5.65
CA TRP A 133 12.43 -3.54 -4.96
C TRP A 133 12.63 -4.05 -3.53
N ALA A 134 11.53 -4.25 -2.78
CA ALA A 134 11.61 -4.83 -1.44
C ALA A 134 12.34 -6.19 -1.45
N GLN A 135 12.06 -7.04 -2.43
CA GLN A 135 12.76 -8.34 -2.57
C GLN A 135 14.25 -8.16 -2.90
N GLU A 136 14.61 -7.21 -3.76
CA GLU A 136 16.00 -6.92 -4.12
C GLU A 136 16.84 -6.46 -2.92
N VAL A 137 16.27 -5.66 -2.01
CA VAL A 137 16.96 -5.24 -0.78
C VAL A 137 16.94 -6.30 0.33
N GLY A 138 16.52 -7.52 0.01
CA GLY A 138 16.47 -8.64 0.95
C GLY A 138 15.35 -8.52 2.00
N ILE A 139 14.34 -7.69 1.74
CA ILE A 139 13.09 -7.66 2.50
C ILE A 139 12.18 -8.71 1.85
N ASP A 140 12.19 -9.90 2.44
CA ASP A 140 11.32 -10.98 2.00
C ASP A 140 9.87 -10.70 2.42
N LEU A 141 9.13 -9.95 1.59
CA LEU A 141 7.70 -9.73 1.75
C LEU A 141 6.92 -11.07 1.81
N ARG A 142 7.50 -12.18 1.33
CA ARG A 142 6.87 -13.51 1.40
C ARG A 142 7.02 -14.17 2.77
N LYS A 143 7.96 -13.75 3.62
CA LYS A 143 7.96 -14.13 5.05
C LYS A 143 6.75 -13.54 5.78
N PHE A 144 6.22 -12.42 5.30
CA PHE A 144 4.96 -11.84 5.78
C PHE A 144 3.74 -12.50 5.08
N ASN A 145 3.90 -13.00 3.85
CA ASN A 145 2.97 -13.97 3.21
C ASN A 145 2.96 -15.37 3.88
N GLY A 146 3.68 -15.57 4.99
CA GLY A 146 3.47 -16.73 5.87
C GLY A 146 2.06 -16.75 6.50
N ILE A 147 1.31 -15.66 6.39
CA ILE A 147 -0.13 -15.63 6.66
C ILE A 147 -0.80 -16.46 5.57
N LYS A 148 -1.21 -17.70 5.90
CA LYS A 148 -2.10 -18.50 5.06
C LYS A 148 -3.27 -17.61 4.60
N HIS A 149 -3.38 -17.37 3.30
CA HIS A 149 -4.53 -16.68 2.74
C HIS A 149 -5.80 -17.41 3.18
N ASN A 150 -6.57 -16.75 4.03
CA ASN A 150 -7.78 -17.33 4.58
C ASN A 150 -8.98 -16.90 3.74
N PHE A 151 -8.94 -17.23 2.44
CA PHE A 151 -9.99 -16.86 1.50
C PHE A 151 -11.38 -17.38 1.92
N GLU A 152 -11.43 -18.46 2.71
CA GLU A 152 -12.67 -19.01 3.25
C GLU A 152 -13.31 -18.10 4.31
N ASN A 153 -12.52 -17.27 5.00
CA ASN A 153 -12.98 -16.37 6.06
C ASN A 153 -12.96 -14.89 5.67
N THR A 154 -12.55 -14.55 4.44
CA THR A 154 -12.58 -13.18 3.92
C THR A 154 -13.61 -13.05 2.79
N GLU A 155 -14.39 -11.97 2.81
CA GLU A 155 -15.33 -11.69 1.73
C GLU A 155 -14.62 -10.96 0.58
N PRO A 156 -14.79 -11.40 -0.67
CA PRO A 156 -14.31 -10.66 -1.81
C PRO A 156 -15.06 -9.33 -1.96
N ASN A 157 -14.38 -8.35 -2.53
CA ASN A 157 -14.94 -7.07 -2.91
C ASN A 157 -14.82 -6.89 -4.43
N PHE A 158 -15.78 -6.20 -5.04
CA PHE A 158 -15.74 -5.88 -6.46
C PHE A 158 -15.73 -4.37 -6.63
N LEU A 159 -14.76 -3.88 -7.40
CA LEU A 159 -14.67 -2.48 -7.76
C LEU A 159 -14.92 -2.30 -9.24
N GLU A 160 -15.65 -1.25 -9.58
CA GLU A 160 -15.99 -0.91 -10.96
C GLU A 160 -14.90 -0.06 -11.63
N GLU A 161 -14.11 0.68 -10.87
CA GLU A 161 -13.11 1.63 -11.39
C GLU A 161 -11.77 1.51 -10.63
N PRO A 162 -10.72 0.89 -11.20
CA PRO A 162 -10.78 0.00 -12.36
C PRO A 162 -11.54 -1.32 -12.05
N PRO A 163 -12.12 -2.00 -13.05
CA PRO A 163 -12.81 -3.27 -12.89
C PRO A 163 -11.93 -4.39 -12.31
N GLN A 164 -12.16 -4.77 -11.05
CA GLN A 164 -11.42 -5.87 -10.43
C GLN A 164 -12.15 -6.51 -9.25
N ILE A 165 -11.80 -7.77 -8.97
CA ILE A 165 -12.18 -8.46 -7.73
C ILE A 165 -10.98 -8.40 -6.79
N GLU A 166 -11.19 -7.88 -5.60
CA GLU A 166 -10.28 -8.06 -4.47
C GLU A 166 -10.72 -9.25 -3.66
N TRP A 167 -9.77 -10.10 -3.30
CA TRP A 167 -10.04 -11.13 -2.32
C TRP A 167 -8.84 -11.28 -1.42
N ASP A 168 -8.99 -10.87 -0.17
CA ASP A 168 -7.87 -10.73 0.74
C ASP A 168 -6.77 -9.85 0.09
N ARG A 169 -5.55 -10.37 -0.06
CA ARG A 169 -4.41 -9.64 -0.65
C ARG A 169 -4.27 -9.81 -2.17
N VAL A 170 -5.24 -10.44 -2.82
CA VAL A 170 -5.16 -10.77 -4.26
C VAL A 170 -6.08 -9.85 -5.07
N ILE A 171 -5.54 -9.29 -6.14
CA ILE A 171 -6.28 -8.51 -7.14
C ILE A 171 -6.46 -9.38 -8.39
N ILE A 172 -7.70 -9.54 -8.82
CA ILE A 172 -8.07 -10.26 -10.05
C ILE A 172 -8.67 -9.25 -11.04
N PRO A 173 -7.90 -8.79 -12.03
CA PRO A 173 -8.36 -7.77 -12.96
C PRO A 173 -9.41 -8.32 -13.93
N LEU A 174 -10.38 -7.46 -14.24
CA LEU A 174 -11.42 -7.71 -15.22
C LEU A 174 -11.33 -6.66 -16.33
N GLU A 175 -11.74 -7.04 -17.52
CA GLU A 175 -11.81 -6.11 -18.64
C GLU A 175 -13.05 -5.22 -18.50
N PRO A 176 -12.93 -3.88 -18.65
CA PRO A 176 -14.07 -2.97 -18.62
C PRO A 176 -15.14 -3.36 -19.62
N GLU A 177 -16.41 -3.18 -19.23
CA GLU A 177 -17.59 -3.45 -20.07
C GLU A 177 -17.70 -4.88 -20.64
N SER A 178 -16.84 -5.81 -20.21
CA SER A 178 -16.90 -7.21 -20.62
C SER A 178 -18.08 -7.94 -19.96
N TYR A 179 -18.47 -9.08 -20.53
CA TYR A 179 -19.45 -9.97 -19.89
C TYR A 179 -19.02 -10.38 -18.46
N GLN A 180 -17.72 -10.50 -18.20
CA GLN A 180 -17.17 -10.81 -16.87
C GLN A 180 -17.43 -9.66 -15.89
N PHE A 181 -17.25 -8.40 -16.33
CA PHE A 181 -17.56 -7.20 -15.55
C PHE A 181 -19.04 -7.17 -15.16
N TYR A 182 -19.95 -7.33 -16.12
CA TYR A 182 -21.40 -7.27 -15.85
C TYR A 182 -21.91 -8.43 -14.99
N VAL A 183 -21.32 -9.61 -15.11
CA VAL A 183 -21.56 -10.74 -14.20
C VAL A 183 -21.16 -10.37 -12.77
N CYS A 184 -19.97 -9.80 -12.56
CA CYS A 184 -19.49 -9.40 -11.25
C CYS A 184 -20.32 -8.26 -10.67
N LYS A 185 -20.56 -7.19 -11.44
CA LYS A 185 -21.45 -6.08 -11.04
C LYS A 185 -22.83 -6.57 -10.60
N SER A 186 -23.40 -7.53 -11.33
CA SER A 186 -24.67 -8.15 -10.96
C SER A 186 -24.61 -9.03 -9.71
N ALA A 187 -23.48 -9.69 -9.46
CA ALA A 187 -23.32 -10.57 -8.30
C ALA A 187 -22.99 -9.85 -7.01
N PHE A 188 -22.12 -8.84 -7.06
CA PHE A 188 -21.68 -8.06 -5.92
C PHE A 188 -22.69 -6.99 -5.48
N SER A 189 -23.60 -6.57 -6.37
CA SER A 189 -24.78 -5.77 -5.98
C SER A 189 -25.82 -6.55 -5.15
N ARG A 190 -25.57 -7.83 -4.86
CA ARG A 190 -26.48 -8.71 -4.10
C ARG A 190 -25.73 -9.36 -2.93
N LYS A 191 -26.49 -9.70 -1.88
CA LYS A 191 -25.96 -10.48 -0.75
C LYS A 191 -25.46 -11.85 -1.23
N LYS A 192 -24.40 -12.36 -0.59
CA LYS A 192 -23.90 -13.72 -0.85
C LYS A 192 -25.01 -14.77 -0.74
N GLY A 193 -24.90 -15.84 -1.53
CA GLY A 193 -25.91 -16.89 -1.62
C GLY A 193 -27.19 -16.55 -2.37
N LYS A 194 -27.40 -15.29 -2.80
CA LYS A 194 -28.61 -14.92 -3.55
C LYS A 194 -28.50 -15.35 -5.02
N THR A 195 -29.53 -16.06 -5.47
CA THR A 195 -29.68 -16.55 -6.84
C THR A 195 -29.81 -15.39 -7.84
N ILE A 196 -29.10 -15.53 -8.94
CA ILE A 196 -29.08 -14.60 -10.08
C ILE A 196 -29.40 -15.40 -11.32
N TYR A 197 -30.30 -14.88 -12.13
CA TYR A 197 -30.72 -15.48 -13.39
C TYR A 197 -29.94 -14.86 -14.55
N TRP A 198 -29.63 -15.68 -15.56
CA TRP A 198 -28.82 -15.26 -16.72
C TRP A 198 -29.46 -14.12 -17.53
N ASP A 199 -30.78 -14.17 -17.66
CA ASP A 199 -31.61 -13.16 -18.34
C ASP A 199 -31.41 -11.76 -17.74
N LYS A 200 -31.44 -11.64 -16.42
CA LYS A 200 -31.25 -10.37 -15.71
C LYS A 200 -29.86 -9.78 -15.90
N VAL A 201 -28.85 -10.62 -16.08
CA VAL A 201 -27.49 -10.13 -16.38
C VAL A 201 -27.45 -9.62 -17.81
N LYS A 202 -27.99 -10.38 -18.77
CA LYS A 202 -27.97 -10.00 -20.18
C LYS A 202 -28.81 -8.74 -20.46
N ALA A 203 -29.97 -8.59 -19.84
CA ALA A 203 -30.77 -7.38 -19.95
C ALA A 203 -30.02 -6.12 -19.49
N LYS A 204 -29.17 -6.23 -18.46
CA LYS A 204 -28.29 -5.13 -18.03
C LYS A 204 -27.19 -4.78 -19.03
N ILE A 205 -26.76 -5.73 -19.84
CA ILE A 205 -25.73 -5.54 -20.88
C ILE A 205 -26.35 -4.89 -22.12
N ASP A 206 -27.51 -5.38 -22.54
CA ASP A 206 -28.16 -4.93 -23.78
C ASP A 206 -29.01 -3.67 -23.59
N GLY A 207 -29.22 -3.24 -22.35
CA GLY A 207 -30.08 -2.10 -22.01
C GLY A 207 -31.57 -2.34 -22.32
N ASN A 208 -31.98 -3.59 -22.56
CA ASN A 208 -33.34 -3.93 -22.97
C ASN A 208 -33.79 -5.26 -22.34
N GLU A 209 -34.93 -5.26 -21.64
CA GLU A 209 -35.44 -6.45 -20.92
C GLU A 209 -36.22 -7.42 -21.82
N GLU A 210 -36.70 -6.99 -23.00
CA GLU A 210 -37.79 -7.68 -23.70
C GLU A 210 -37.40 -8.69 -24.80
N ASN A 211 -36.11 -8.85 -25.15
CA ASN A 211 -35.73 -9.68 -26.32
C ASN A 211 -34.50 -10.58 -26.10
N LEU A 212 -34.58 -11.50 -25.15
CA LEU A 212 -33.52 -12.50 -24.95
C LEU A 212 -33.70 -13.69 -25.90
N LYS A 213 -32.79 -13.85 -26.87
CA LYS A 213 -32.77 -15.04 -27.71
C LYS A 213 -32.27 -16.24 -26.89
N LYS A 214 -32.75 -17.43 -27.25
CA LYS A 214 -32.41 -18.70 -26.56
C LYS A 214 -30.91 -19.02 -26.53
N GLU A 215 -30.09 -18.33 -27.31
CA GLU A 215 -28.64 -18.52 -27.42
C GLU A 215 -27.82 -17.60 -26.49
N ASP A 216 -28.46 -16.56 -25.92
CA ASP A 216 -27.75 -15.50 -25.19
C ASP A 216 -27.30 -15.90 -23.78
N TRP A 217 -27.96 -16.89 -23.16
CA TRP A 217 -27.60 -17.35 -21.81
C TRP A 217 -26.23 -18.03 -21.77
N ARG A 218 -25.79 -18.60 -22.90
CA ARG A 218 -24.52 -19.33 -22.99
C ARG A 218 -23.33 -18.40 -22.81
N ILE A 219 -23.43 -17.18 -23.34
CA ILE A 219 -22.39 -16.15 -23.20
C ILE A 219 -22.21 -15.77 -21.72
N ILE A 220 -23.31 -15.58 -20.98
CA ILE A 220 -23.26 -15.29 -19.54
C ILE A 220 -22.68 -16.48 -18.76
N TYR A 221 -23.12 -17.70 -19.10
CA TYR A 221 -22.58 -18.92 -18.51
C TYR A 221 -21.06 -19.04 -18.71
N ASP A 222 -20.56 -18.81 -19.93
CA ASP A 222 -19.14 -18.86 -20.25
C ASP A 222 -18.37 -17.76 -19.52
N ALA A 223 -18.94 -16.56 -19.39
CA ALA A 223 -18.36 -15.47 -18.61
C ALA A 223 -18.23 -15.82 -17.12
N VAL A 224 -19.25 -16.46 -16.51
CA VAL A 224 -19.20 -16.91 -15.11
C VAL A 224 -18.12 -17.97 -14.91
N ARG A 225 -17.98 -18.91 -15.85
CA ARG A 225 -16.91 -19.91 -15.80
C ARG A 225 -15.53 -19.27 -15.99
N ALA A 226 -15.41 -18.27 -16.85
CA ALA A 226 -14.15 -17.54 -17.06
C ALA A 226 -13.72 -16.80 -15.79
N VAL A 227 -14.65 -16.13 -15.08
CA VAL A 227 -14.36 -15.51 -13.78
C VAL A 227 -13.95 -16.56 -12.76
N ASN A 228 -14.70 -17.67 -12.63
CA ASN A 228 -14.33 -18.75 -11.73
C ASN A 228 -12.94 -19.34 -12.05
N ARG A 229 -12.57 -19.45 -13.32
CA ARG A 229 -11.23 -19.91 -13.72
C ARG A 229 -10.15 -18.94 -13.22
N LYS A 230 -10.27 -17.64 -13.51
CA LYS A 230 -9.34 -16.61 -13.03
C LYS A 230 -9.21 -16.61 -11.50
N VAL A 231 -10.35 -16.64 -10.81
CA VAL A 231 -10.41 -16.72 -9.34
C VAL A 231 -9.75 -17.99 -8.83
N LYS A 232 -10.03 -19.15 -9.43
CA LYS A 232 -9.50 -20.44 -9.00
C LYS A 232 -8.00 -20.55 -9.26
N GLU A 233 -7.50 -19.98 -10.34
CA GLU A 233 -6.06 -19.88 -10.60
C GLU A 233 -5.35 -19.15 -9.46
N ALA A 234 -5.93 -18.02 -9.02
CA ALA A 234 -5.37 -17.13 -8.01
C ALA A 234 -5.59 -17.61 -6.55
N THR A 235 -6.77 -18.16 -6.23
CA THR A 235 -7.20 -18.44 -4.84
C THR A 235 -7.41 -19.93 -4.55
N LYS A 236 -7.43 -20.78 -5.58
CA LYS A 236 -7.85 -22.20 -5.55
C LYS A 236 -9.32 -22.44 -5.21
N LEU A 237 -10.11 -21.37 -4.99
CA LEU A 237 -11.55 -21.44 -4.73
C LEU A 237 -12.38 -21.01 -5.95
N ASN A 238 -13.67 -21.35 -5.94
CA ASN A 238 -14.63 -20.80 -6.89
C ASN A 238 -15.36 -19.61 -6.25
N LEU A 239 -15.54 -18.52 -6.98
CA LEU A 239 -16.33 -17.38 -6.51
C LEU A 239 -17.85 -17.63 -6.65
N PHE A 240 -18.24 -18.30 -7.74
CA PHE A 240 -19.63 -18.55 -8.09
C PHE A 240 -19.94 -20.04 -8.10
N LYS A 241 -21.14 -20.40 -7.61
CA LYS A 241 -21.74 -21.70 -7.90
C LYS A 241 -22.72 -21.55 -9.06
N VAL A 242 -22.55 -22.40 -10.06
CA VAL A 242 -23.35 -22.37 -11.29
C VAL A 242 -24.43 -23.45 -11.23
N SER A 243 -25.60 -23.13 -11.76
CA SER A 243 -26.74 -24.02 -11.98
C SER A 243 -27.30 -23.80 -13.39
N LYS A 244 -28.29 -24.59 -13.82
CA LYS A 244 -28.74 -24.63 -15.22
C LYS A 244 -29.01 -23.25 -15.83
N LYS A 245 -29.84 -22.42 -15.17
CA LYS A 245 -30.20 -21.08 -15.63
C LYS A 245 -29.84 -19.95 -14.66
N THR A 246 -29.04 -20.29 -13.66
CA THR A 246 -28.77 -19.41 -12.53
C THR A 246 -27.39 -19.61 -11.96
N PHE A 247 -26.94 -18.65 -11.18
CA PHE A 247 -25.74 -18.74 -10.35
C PHE A 247 -25.92 -17.92 -9.08
N TYR A 248 -25.01 -18.10 -8.14
CA TYR A 248 -24.90 -17.23 -6.98
C TYR A 248 -23.46 -17.14 -6.50
N ARG A 249 -23.16 -16.06 -5.78
CA ARG A 249 -21.87 -15.82 -5.13
C ARG A 249 -21.73 -16.64 -3.86
N LEU A 250 -20.62 -17.36 -3.72
CA LEU A 250 -20.32 -18.23 -2.59
C LEU A 250 -19.81 -17.46 -1.37
N TYR A 251 -19.04 -16.39 -1.59
CA TYR A 251 -18.37 -15.57 -0.59
C TYR A 251 -18.78 -14.12 -0.73
#